data_AF-A0A9E1H935-F1
#
_entry.id   AF-A0A9E1H935-F1
#
_cell.length_a   1.000
_cell.length_b   1.000
_cell.length_c   1.000
_cell.angle_alpha   90.00
_cell.angle_beta   90.00
_cell.angle_gamma   90.00
#
_symmetry.space_group_name_H-M   'P 1'
#
loop_
_entity.id
_entity.type
_entity.pdbx_description
1 polymer ?
#
loop_
_entity_poly.entity_id
_entity_poly.type
_entity_poly.pdbx_seq_one_letter_code
_entity_poly.pdbx_strand_id
1 'polypeptide(L)'
;YSFDLNTNTNSYEFQFSVDRKDSNADVQQKLMQLINHSKIGINASMVQNSKGDNALVLSSSQTGIADDEDYLFQILPDASPSSMHAMKLLGIDQIAQKAGNSSFVLNGKEHSSYSNSFMVNNQFNLTLNGISKDGSEATIDFKTDADAVADNVSRLANAYNEVIRIGHSYSDAQRPNKLVSDMSSVAKDYRNELEAMGLELDADNYLHIDRNLLYDAATAEDAQDNFAILNQFKDTLNSKAAEASIDPMNYVNKIIVAYKNPGHNFATPYITSIYSGMMLDRYC
;
A
#
# COMPACT_ATOMS: atom_id res chain seq x y z
N TYR A 1 41.35 8.38 -15.56
CA TYR A 1 41.40 7.56 -14.34
C TYR A 1 40.58 6.32 -14.59
N SER A 2 40.92 5.21 -13.97
CA SER A 2 40.20 3.95 -14.14
C SER A 2 40.20 3.12 -12.87
N PHE A 3 39.20 2.26 -12.74
CA PHE A 3 39.09 1.27 -11.69
C PHE A 3 38.34 0.05 -12.19
N ASP A 4 38.63 -1.09 -11.60
CA ASP A 4 37.91 -2.33 -11.84
C ASP A 4 36.83 -2.53 -10.79
N LEU A 5 35.66 -2.97 -11.24
CA LEU A 5 34.60 -3.47 -10.39
C LEU A 5 34.42 -4.96 -10.68
N ASN A 6 34.84 -5.77 -9.71
CA ASN A 6 34.76 -7.23 -9.78
C ASN A 6 33.52 -7.70 -9.04
N THR A 7 32.65 -8.44 -9.72
CA THR A 7 31.65 -9.29 -9.09
C THR A 7 32.17 -10.73 -9.08
N ASN A 8 31.46 -11.64 -8.42
CA ASN A 8 31.90 -13.05 -8.34
C ASN A 8 31.89 -13.77 -9.69
N THR A 9 31.24 -13.17 -10.70
CA THR A 9 31.11 -13.77 -12.04
C THR A 9 31.83 -12.98 -13.14
N ASN A 10 32.03 -11.67 -12.96
CA ASN A 10 32.52 -10.79 -14.01
C ASN A 10 33.43 -9.69 -13.45
N SER A 11 34.28 -9.15 -14.30
CA SER A 11 35.11 -7.98 -14.02
C SER A 11 34.79 -6.88 -15.03
N TYR A 12 34.59 -5.65 -14.54
CA TYR A 12 34.24 -4.49 -15.36
C TYR A 12 35.24 -3.37 -15.12
N GLU A 13 35.89 -2.90 -16.18
CA GLU A 13 36.74 -1.72 -16.12
C GLU A 13 35.89 -0.47 -16.37
N PHE A 14 35.94 0.48 -15.44
CA PHE A 14 35.32 1.79 -15.57
C PHE A 14 36.40 2.85 -15.77
N GLN A 15 36.27 3.63 -16.84
CA GLN A 15 37.15 4.74 -17.14
C GLN A 15 36.40 6.07 -17.01
N PHE A 16 37.03 7.05 -16.38
CA PHE A 16 36.47 8.38 -16.23
C PHE A 16 37.54 9.48 -16.39
N SER A 17 37.10 10.61 -16.93
CA SER A 17 37.90 11.83 -17.08
C SER A 17 37.42 12.91 -16.10
N VAL A 18 38.35 13.78 -15.71
CA VAL A 18 38.09 14.92 -14.83
C VAL A 18 38.56 16.17 -15.56
N ASP A 19 37.65 17.11 -15.80
CA ASP A 19 37.92 18.39 -16.44
C ASP A 19 38.30 19.45 -15.40
N ARG A 20 39.03 20.49 -15.81
CA ARG A 20 39.46 21.58 -14.90
C ARG A 20 38.32 22.31 -14.19
N LYS A 21 37.10 22.23 -14.73
CA LYS A 21 35.90 22.88 -14.19
C LYS A 21 35.07 21.94 -13.33
N ASP A 22 35.37 20.65 -13.32
CA ASP A 22 34.61 19.68 -12.53
C ASP A 22 34.91 19.86 -11.04
N SER A 23 33.84 19.97 -10.26
CA SER A 23 33.91 19.75 -8.82
C SER A 23 33.93 18.26 -8.49
N ASN A 24 34.27 17.89 -7.25
CA ASN A 24 34.17 16.50 -6.80
C ASN A 24 32.74 15.94 -6.96
N ALA A 25 31.72 16.77 -6.78
CA ALA A 25 30.33 16.39 -6.97
C ALA A 25 30.01 16.08 -8.44
N ASP A 26 30.56 16.86 -9.38
CA ASP A 26 30.39 16.61 -10.82
C ASP A 26 31.02 15.27 -11.22
N VAL A 27 32.21 14.97 -10.70
CA VAL A 27 32.89 13.68 -10.94
C VAL A 27 32.09 12.51 -10.34
N GLN A 28 31.61 12.63 -9.10
CA GLN A 28 30.76 11.62 -8.46
C GLN A 28 29.47 11.39 -9.24
N GLN A 29 28.85 12.46 -9.77
CA GLN A 29 27.64 12.36 -10.57
C GLN A 29 27.88 11.66 -11.91
N LYS A 30 29.00 11.97 -12.61
CA LYS A 30 29.41 11.26 -13.83
C LYS A 30 29.60 9.76 -13.56
N LEU A 31 30.29 9.41 -12.47
CA LEU A 31 30.49 8.02 -12.05
C LEU A 31 29.18 7.31 -11.73
N MET A 32 28.29 7.96 -10.99
CA MET A 32 26.96 7.42 -10.68
C MET A 32 26.18 7.08 -11.95
N GLN A 33 26.16 7.99 -12.92
CA GLN A 33 25.49 7.77 -14.20
C GLN A 33 26.13 6.63 -14.99
N LEU A 34 27.47 6.57 -15.03
CA LEU A 34 28.22 5.53 -15.72
C LEU A 34 27.92 4.13 -15.16
N ILE A 35 27.93 3.97 -13.83
CA ILE A 35 27.65 2.69 -13.17
C ILE A 35 26.19 2.30 -13.38
N ASN A 36 25.24 3.21 -13.17
CA ASN A 36 23.82 2.90 -13.36
C ASN A 36 23.47 2.56 -14.82
N HIS A 37 24.15 3.18 -15.80
CA HIS A 37 23.94 2.87 -17.21
C HIS A 37 24.47 1.49 -17.59
N SER A 38 25.49 0.99 -16.90
CA SER A 38 26.09 -0.32 -17.19
C SER A 38 25.19 -1.50 -16.84
N LYS A 39 24.20 -1.32 -15.95
CA LYS A 39 23.22 -2.34 -15.53
C LYS A 39 23.84 -3.66 -15.04
N ILE A 40 25.01 -3.59 -14.40
CA ILE A 40 25.77 -4.76 -13.92
C ILE A 40 25.30 -5.32 -12.57
N GLY A 41 24.09 -4.96 -12.12
CA GLY A 41 23.58 -5.36 -10.81
C GLY A 41 24.12 -4.54 -9.63
N ILE A 42 24.83 -3.44 -9.87
CA ILE A 42 25.24 -2.47 -8.85
C ILE A 42 24.48 -1.17 -9.05
N ASN A 43 23.86 -0.66 -7.99
CA ASN A 43 23.18 0.63 -7.98
C ASN A 43 24.09 1.69 -7.38
N ALA A 44 24.18 2.83 -8.05
CA ALA A 44 24.93 3.99 -7.60
C ALA A 44 23.98 5.13 -7.22
N SER A 45 24.25 5.79 -6.10
CA SER A 45 23.52 6.96 -5.64
C SER A 45 24.45 7.98 -5.00
N MET A 46 24.08 9.26 -4.99
CA MET A 46 24.78 10.27 -4.20
C MET A 46 24.01 10.56 -2.92
N VAL A 47 24.73 10.59 -1.81
CA VAL A 47 24.22 11.00 -0.50
C VAL A 47 24.93 12.27 -0.05
N GLN A 48 24.23 13.09 0.72
CA GLN A 48 24.77 14.33 1.29
C GLN A 48 24.61 14.32 2.80
N ASN A 49 25.66 14.71 3.53
CA ASN A 49 25.60 14.85 4.98
C ASN A 49 25.01 16.22 5.40
N SER A 50 24.79 16.43 6.69
CA SER A 50 24.27 17.70 7.23
C SER A 50 25.18 18.92 7.03
N LYS A 51 26.44 18.71 6.65
CA LYS A 51 27.43 19.77 6.37
C LYS A 51 27.50 20.13 4.88
N GLY A 52 26.77 19.41 4.03
CA GLY A 52 26.77 19.61 2.58
C GLY A 52 27.82 18.79 1.82
N ASP A 53 28.56 17.90 2.49
CA ASP A 53 29.53 17.03 1.82
C ASP A 53 28.82 15.86 1.12
N ASN A 54 29.24 15.56 -0.12
CA ASN A 54 28.67 14.52 -0.95
C ASN A 54 29.53 13.25 -0.94
N ALA A 55 28.88 12.09 -0.95
CA ALA A 55 29.52 10.79 -1.14
C ALA A 55 28.79 9.98 -2.22
N LEU A 56 29.56 9.28 -3.05
CA LEU A 56 29.04 8.27 -3.96
C LEU A 56 28.89 6.95 -3.20
N VAL A 57 27.67 6.42 -3.18
CA VAL A 57 27.34 5.14 -2.53
C VAL A 57 27.02 4.12 -3.61
N LEU A 58 27.72 3.00 -3.57
CA LEU A 58 27.53 1.86 -4.47
C LEU A 58 26.98 0.69 -3.65
N SER A 59 25.89 0.10 -4.11
CA SER A 59 25.20 -0.99 -3.43
C SER A 59 24.88 -2.12 -4.40
N SER A 60 25.13 -3.36 -4.00
CA SER A 60 24.68 -4.53 -4.77
C SER A 60 23.15 -4.58 -4.83
N SER A 61 22.61 -5.01 -5.97
CA SER A 61 21.19 -5.34 -6.11
C SER A 61 20.86 -6.71 -5.50
N GLN A 62 21.89 -7.51 -5.20
CA GLN A 62 21.77 -8.80 -4.54
C GLN A 62 22.07 -8.66 -3.05
N THR A 63 21.48 -9.55 -2.26
CA THR A 63 21.76 -9.70 -0.84
C THR A 63 22.30 -11.09 -0.57
N GLY A 64 22.82 -11.27 0.64
CA GLY A 64 23.44 -12.53 1.03
C GLY A 64 24.84 -12.71 0.46
N ILE A 65 25.54 -13.69 0.97
CA ILE A 65 26.91 -14.05 0.61
C ILE A 65 27.07 -15.56 0.79
N ALA A 66 27.61 -16.25 -0.21
CA ALA A 66 27.88 -17.67 -0.12
C ALA A 66 29.07 -17.95 0.81
N ASP A 67 29.14 -19.16 1.38
CA ASP A 67 30.18 -19.53 2.35
C ASP A 67 31.60 -19.50 1.76
N ASP A 68 31.73 -19.60 0.43
CA ASP A 68 32.98 -19.55 -0.33
C ASP A 68 33.28 -18.17 -0.94
N GLU A 69 32.46 -17.17 -0.65
CA GLU A 69 32.61 -15.80 -1.16
C GLU A 69 32.96 -14.80 -0.05
N ASP A 70 33.89 -13.88 -0.33
CA ASP A 70 34.29 -12.82 0.60
C ASP A 70 33.55 -11.49 0.37
N TYR A 71 32.98 -11.31 -0.82
CA TYR A 71 32.25 -10.11 -1.23
C TYR A 71 31.22 -10.42 -2.33
N LEU A 72 30.23 -9.53 -2.50
CA LEU A 72 29.36 -9.53 -3.68
C LEU A 72 29.97 -8.74 -4.84
N PHE A 73 30.70 -7.68 -4.49
CA PHE A 73 31.52 -6.93 -5.42
C PHE A 73 32.71 -6.31 -4.69
N GLN A 74 33.77 -6.04 -5.44
CA GLN A 74 34.97 -5.37 -4.98
C GLN A 74 35.37 -4.32 -6.01
N ILE A 75 35.87 -3.17 -5.54
CA ILE A 75 36.37 -2.10 -6.39
C ILE A 75 37.86 -1.95 -6.15
N LEU A 76 38.64 -1.98 -7.22
CA LEU A 76 40.10 -1.92 -7.18
C LEU A 76 40.60 -0.82 -8.13
N PRO A 77 41.55 0.03 -7.69
CA PRO A 77 42.16 0.99 -8.60
C PRO A 77 43.01 0.29 -9.65
N ASP A 78 43.02 0.86 -10.84
CA ASP A 78 44.11 0.60 -11.78
C ASP A 78 45.47 0.95 -11.12
N ALA A 79 46.52 0.21 -11.50
CA ALA A 79 47.84 0.28 -10.90
C ALA A 79 48.56 1.64 -11.10
N SER A 80 47.99 2.56 -11.88
CA SER A 80 48.54 3.91 -12.02
C SER A 80 48.43 4.73 -10.70
N PRO A 81 49.49 5.45 -10.29
CA PRO A 81 49.47 6.29 -9.08
C PRO A 81 48.32 7.30 -9.05
N SER A 82 47.96 7.84 -10.22
CA SER A 82 46.86 8.79 -10.38
C SER A 82 45.50 8.16 -10.09
N SER A 83 45.24 6.94 -10.57
CA SER A 83 43.99 6.22 -10.30
C SER A 83 43.89 5.80 -8.83
N MET A 84 44.97 5.27 -8.25
CA MET A 84 45.03 4.95 -6.82
C MET A 84 44.75 6.18 -5.93
N HIS A 85 45.35 7.33 -6.26
CA HIS A 85 45.10 8.58 -5.53
C HIS A 85 43.65 9.05 -5.68
N ALA A 86 43.11 9.03 -6.90
CA ALA A 86 41.74 9.45 -7.17
C ALA A 86 40.72 8.58 -6.42
N MET A 87 40.90 7.26 -6.41
CA MET A 87 40.03 6.34 -5.67
C MET A 87 40.07 6.58 -4.17
N LYS A 88 41.28 6.73 -3.60
CA LYS A 88 41.44 7.04 -2.18
C LYS A 88 40.80 8.38 -1.80
N LEU A 89 40.86 9.38 -2.68
CA LEU A 89 40.24 10.69 -2.46
C LEU A 89 38.71 10.61 -2.53
N LEU A 90 38.16 9.85 -3.49
CA LEU A 90 36.72 9.66 -3.64
C LEU A 90 36.13 8.71 -2.58
N GLY A 91 36.95 7.85 -1.99
CA GLY A 91 36.56 6.90 -0.95
C GLY A 91 35.66 5.76 -1.46
N ILE A 92 35.62 5.54 -2.78
CA ILE A 92 34.71 4.56 -3.41
C ILE A 92 35.12 3.10 -3.16
N ASP A 93 36.35 2.86 -2.70
CA ASP A 93 36.88 1.56 -2.28
C ASP A 93 36.55 1.22 -0.80
N GLN A 94 35.91 2.13 -0.06
CA GLN A 94 35.57 1.90 1.34
C GLN A 94 34.27 1.12 1.50
N ILE A 95 34.31 0.07 2.33
CA ILE A 95 33.14 -0.76 2.62
C ILE A 95 32.35 -0.13 3.79
N ALA A 96 31.19 0.44 3.48
CA ALA A 96 30.27 0.96 4.49
C ALA A 96 29.49 -0.15 5.22
N GLN A 97 29.08 -1.20 4.49
CA GLN A 97 28.35 -2.34 5.03
C GLN A 97 28.72 -3.62 4.26
N LYS A 98 29.06 -4.68 4.98
CA LYS A 98 29.31 -6.00 4.38
C LYS A 98 27.98 -6.68 4.03
N ALA A 99 27.99 -7.48 2.96
CA ALA A 99 26.88 -8.39 2.67
C ALA A 99 26.75 -9.43 3.79
N GLY A 100 25.52 -9.88 4.04
CA GLY A 100 25.23 -10.86 5.07
C GLY A 100 23.92 -11.59 4.77
N ASN A 101 23.83 -12.80 5.26
CA ASN A 101 22.64 -13.65 5.13
C ASN A 101 21.63 -13.30 6.22
N SER A 102 20.35 -13.47 5.90
CA SER A 102 19.31 -13.51 6.92
C SER A 102 19.50 -14.75 7.79
N SER A 103 19.28 -14.63 9.09
CA SER A 103 19.30 -15.74 10.04
C SER A 103 18.04 -15.68 10.89
N PHE A 104 17.32 -16.80 10.96
CA PHE A 104 16.02 -16.86 11.62
C PHE A 104 15.75 -18.25 12.17
N VAL A 105 14.85 -18.33 13.15
CA VAL A 105 14.37 -19.60 13.71
C VAL A 105 12.97 -19.85 13.17
N LEU A 106 12.76 -21.01 12.53
CA LEU A 106 11.47 -21.45 12.04
C LEU A 106 11.13 -22.78 12.74
N ASN A 107 10.01 -22.81 13.46
CA ASN A 107 9.56 -23.98 14.23
C ASN A 107 10.65 -24.56 15.15
N GLY A 108 11.42 -23.70 15.81
CA GLY A 108 12.51 -24.08 16.73
C GLY A 108 13.82 -24.52 16.06
N LYS A 109 13.90 -24.50 14.73
CA LYS A 109 15.13 -24.82 13.99
C LYS A 109 15.76 -23.55 13.40
N GLU A 110 17.07 -23.41 13.52
CA GLU A 110 17.81 -22.33 12.87
C GLU A 110 17.88 -22.53 11.35
N HIS A 111 17.70 -21.43 10.63
CA HIS A 111 17.78 -21.33 9.20
C HIS A 111 18.53 -20.06 8.79
N SER A 112 19.06 -20.09 7.57
CA SER A 112 19.72 -18.96 6.92
C SER A 112 19.28 -18.86 5.47
N SER A 113 19.21 -17.64 4.94
CA SER A 113 18.85 -17.38 3.54
C SER A 113 19.59 -16.16 3.00
N TYR A 114 19.95 -16.21 1.71
CA TYR A 114 20.57 -15.10 0.99
C TYR A 114 19.65 -13.88 0.82
N SER A 115 18.33 -14.07 0.99
CA SER A 115 17.33 -13.00 0.89
C SER A 115 16.41 -13.00 2.10
N ASN A 116 15.91 -11.81 2.44
CA ASN A 116 14.84 -11.64 3.43
C ASN A 116 13.49 -12.15 2.92
N SER A 117 13.35 -12.42 1.61
CA SER A 117 12.17 -13.08 1.06
C SER A 117 12.51 -14.50 0.62
N PHE A 118 11.78 -15.49 1.15
CA PHE A 118 12.03 -16.90 0.86
C PHE A 118 10.73 -17.71 0.94
N MET A 119 10.73 -18.87 0.26
CA MET A 119 9.62 -19.81 0.33
C MET A 119 9.81 -20.83 1.45
N VAL A 120 8.73 -21.12 2.18
CA VAL A 120 8.64 -22.20 3.16
C VAL A 120 7.73 -23.28 2.61
N ASN A 121 8.22 -24.53 2.61
CA ASN A 121 7.51 -25.73 2.15
C ASN A 121 6.87 -25.61 0.74
N ASN A 122 7.40 -24.71 -0.10
CA ASN A 122 6.84 -24.38 -1.41
C ASN A 122 5.35 -23.93 -1.38
N GLN A 123 4.89 -23.43 -0.23
CA GLN A 123 3.49 -23.02 0.00
C GLN A 123 3.37 -21.56 0.44
N PHE A 124 4.30 -21.10 1.27
CA PHE A 124 4.30 -19.74 1.80
C PHE A 124 5.47 -18.96 1.25
N ASN A 125 5.23 -17.74 0.75
CA ASN A 125 6.29 -16.77 0.51
C ASN A 125 6.35 -15.83 1.71
N LEU A 126 7.44 -15.88 2.46
CA LEU A 126 7.64 -15.07 3.66
C LEU A 126 8.63 -13.95 3.36
N THR A 127 8.40 -12.79 3.97
CA THR A 127 9.33 -11.64 3.92
C THR A 127 9.63 -11.14 5.33
N LEU A 128 10.90 -11.17 5.70
CA LEU A 128 11.39 -10.64 6.97
C LEU A 128 11.49 -9.11 6.89
N ASN A 129 10.76 -8.42 7.77
CA ASN A 129 10.73 -6.94 7.81
C ASN A 129 11.57 -6.34 8.95
N GLY A 130 12.09 -7.18 9.84
CA GLY A 130 12.85 -6.74 11.00
C GLY A 130 13.16 -7.89 11.94
N ILE A 131 13.88 -7.58 13.00
CA ILE A 131 14.24 -8.53 14.05
C ILE A 131 13.12 -8.55 15.09
N SER A 132 12.56 -9.73 15.36
CA SER A 132 11.58 -9.92 16.44
C SER A 132 12.21 -9.63 17.80
N LYS A 133 11.43 -9.11 18.74
CA LYS A 133 11.87 -8.94 20.13
C LYS A 133 11.91 -10.31 20.82
N ASP A 134 12.72 -10.44 21.85
CA ASP A 134 12.79 -11.67 22.64
C ASP A 134 11.40 -12.04 23.17
N GLY A 135 10.96 -13.26 22.85
CA GLY A 135 9.64 -13.79 23.22
C GLY A 135 8.47 -13.33 22.35
N SER A 136 8.69 -12.54 21.29
CA SER A 136 7.64 -12.15 20.33
C SER A 136 7.75 -12.99 19.04
N GLU A 137 7.40 -14.26 19.14
CA GLU A 137 7.34 -15.16 17.97
C GLU A 137 6.16 -14.78 17.07
N ALA A 138 6.38 -14.82 15.76
CA ALA A 138 5.30 -14.66 14.79
C ALA A 138 4.73 -16.03 14.45
N THR A 139 3.42 -16.19 14.56
CA THR A 139 2.71 -17.41 14.18
C THR A 139 2.14 -17.26 12.77
N ILE A 140 2.44 -18.23 11.91
CA ILE A 140 1.92 -18.30 10.54
C ILE A 140 1.15 -19.62 10.43
N ASP A 141 -0.17 -19.52 10.35
CA ASP A 141 -1.06 -20.66 10.22
C ASP A 141 -1.97 -20.53 9.01
N PHE A 142 -2.49 -21.66 8.54
CA PHE A 142 -3.59 -21.67 7.60
C PHE A 142 -4.86 -21.18 8.31
N LYS A 143 -5.40 -20.05 7.83
CA LYS A 143 -6.75 -19.63 8.20
C LYS A 143 -7.74 -20.53 7.48
N THR A 144 -8.70 -21.13 8.19
CA THR A 144 -9.74 -21.96 7.56
C THR A 144 -10.58 -21.11 6.60
N ASP A 145 -11.16 -21.74 5.56
CA ASP A 145 -12.06 -21.04 4.63
C ASP A 145 -13.20 -20.33 5.38
N ALA A 146 -13.68 -20.94 6.48
CA ALA A 146 -14.71 -20.38 7.35
C ALA A 146 -14.27 -19.09 8.07
N ASP A 147 -13.05 -19.03 8.60
CA ASP A 147 -12.55 -17.82 9.25
C ASP A 147 -12.28 -16.69 8.23
N ALA A 148 -11.82 -17.03 7.03
CA ALA A 148 -11.61 -16.05 5.95
C ALA A 148 -12.95 -15.47 5.47
N VAL A 149 -13.97 -16.32 5.37
CA VAL A 149 -15.35 -15.92 5.12
C VAL A 149 -15.84 -14.97 6.21
N ALA A 150 -15.69 -15.34 7.49
CA ALA A 150 -16.20 -14.56 8.61
C ALA A 150 -15.60 -13.14 8.64
N ASP A 151 -14.32 -13.01 8.30
CA ASP A 151 -13.65 -11.72 8.11
C ASP A 151 -14.24 -10.91 6.95
N ASN A 152 -14.49 -11.54 5.80
CA ASN A 152 -15.04 -10.86 4.63
C ASN A 152 -16.47 -10.37 4.88
N VAL A 153 -17.28 -11.19 5.54
CA VAL A 153 -18.63 -10.82 5.99
C VAL A 153 -18.56 -9.68 7.03
N SER A 154 -17.59 -9.73 7.95
CA SER A 154 -17.33 -8.64 8.90
C SER A 154 -16.98 -7.32 8.19
N ARG A 155 -16.17 -7.36 7.14
CA ARG A 155 -15.85 -6.17 6.34
C ARG A 155 -17.09 -5.63 5.63
N LEU A 156 -17.92 -6.49 5.06
CA LEU A 156 -19.16 -6.10 4.38
C LEU A 156 -20.15 -5.44 5.35
N ALA A 157 -20.38 -6.04 6.52
CA ALA A 157 -21.23 -5.49 7.57
C ALA A 157 -20.74 -4.12 8.05
N ASN A 158 -19.43 -4.00 8.30
CA ASN A 158 -18.83 -2.74 8.69
C ASN A 158 -18.99 -1.65 7.62
N ALA A 159 -18.79 -1.99 6.33
CA ALA A 159 -19.00 -1.06 5.24
C ALA A 159 -20.47 -0.59 5.15
N TYR A 160 -21.43 -1.51 5.29
CA TYR A 160 -22.85 -1.18 5.38
C TYR A 160 -23.15 -0.25 6.57
N ASN A 161 -22.67 -0.59 7.77
CA ASN A 161 -22.86 0.20 8.98
C ASN A 161 -22.28 1.61 8.86
N GLU A 162 -21.13 1.77 8.19
CA GLU A 162 -20.56 3.09 7.91
C GLU A 162 -21.47 3.95 7.02
N VAL A 163 -22.11 3.36 6.02
CA VAL A 163 -23.09 4.09 5.19
C VAL A 163 -24.30 4.52 6.00
N ILE A 164 -24.84 3.63 6.85
CA ILE A 164 -25.96 3.96 7.75
C ILE A 164 -25.55 5.08 8.73
N ARG A 165 -24.35 5.01 9.31
CA ARG A 165 -23.80 6.04 10.20
C ARG A 165 -23.68 7.39 9.50
N ILE A 166 -23.13 7.42 8.28
CA ILE A 166 -23.07 8.65 7.48
C ILE A 166 -24.47 9.19 7.25
N GLY A 167 -25.41 8.33 6.86
CA GLY A 167 -26.79 8.74 6.66
C GLY A 167 -27.41 9.37 7.92
N HIS A 168 -27.29 8.72 9.08
CA HIS A 168 -27.80 9.29 10.34
C HIS A 168 -27.14 10.63 10.70
N SER A 169 -25.83 10.79 10.44
CA SER A 169 -25.11 12.04 10.72
C SER A 169 -25.58 13.25 9.91
N TYR A 170 -26.20 13.03 8.76
CA TYR A 170 -26.76 14.08 7.90
C TYR A 170 -28.30 14.09 7.91
N SER A 171 -28.93 13.43 8.89
CA SER A 171 -30.39 13.45 9.05
C SER A 171 -30.83 14.69 9.85
N ASP A 172 -31.60 15.58 9.22
CA ASP A 172 -32.29 16.67 9.91
C ASP A 172 -33.74 16.24 10.24
N ALA A 173 -34.26 16.68 11.39
CA ALA A 173 -35.59 16.32 11.92
C ALA A 173 -36.78 16.56 10.97
N GLN A 174 -36.58 17.26 9.85
CA GLN A 174 -37.64 17.63 8.91
C GLN A 174 -37.72 16.74 7.67
N ARG A 175 -36.73 15.87 7.36
CA ARG A 175 -36.79 15.01 6.15
C ARG A 175 -36.15 13.63 6.33
N PRO A 176 -36.81 12.55 5.85
CA PRO A 176 -36.25 11.21 5.88
C PRO A 176 -35.00 11.12 5.00
N ASN A 177 -33.95 10.47 5.50
CA ASN A 177 -32.72 10.27 4.75
C ASN A 177 -32.90 9.16 3.71
N LYS A 178 -32.94 9.54 2.43
CA LYS A 178 -33.08 8.61 1.31
C LYS A 178 -31.94 7.59 1.23
N LEU A 179 -30.71 7.95 1.60
CA LEU A 179 -29.57 7.03 1.62
C LEU A 179 -29.81 5.90 2.63
N VAL A 180 -30.21 6.25 3.85
CA VAL A 180 -30.53 5.26 4.90
C VAL A 180 -31.72 4.40 4.46
N SER A 181 -32.75 5.02 3.86
CA SER A 181 -33.92 4.29 3.37
C SER A 181 -33.55 3.27 2.29
N ASP A 182 -32.80 3.68 1.27
CA ASP A 182 -32.43 2.81 0.14
C ASP A 182 -31.51 1.67 0.62
N MET A 183 -30.53 1.97 1.48
CA MET A 183 -29.59 0.98 2.01
C MET A 183 -30.26 0.00 2.98
N SER A 184 -31.07 0.52 3.91
CA SER A 184 -31.79 -0.33 4.87
C SER A 184 -32.87 -1.17 4.21
N SER A 185 -33.46 -0.72 3.09
CA SER A 185 -34.40 -1.53 2.31
C SER A 185 -33.72 -2.79 1.79
N VAL A 186 -32.52 -2.67 1.21
CA VAL A 186 -31.74 -3.83 0.75
C VAL A 186 -31.48 -4.79 1.91
N ALA A 187 -31.02 -4.29 3.06
CA ALA A 187 -30.75 -5.14 4.21
C ALA A 187 -32.02 -5.84 4.75
N LYS A 188 -33.18 -5.16 4.69
CA LYS A 188 -34.48 -5.74 5.06
C LYS A 188 -34.98 -6.79 4.08
N ASP A 189 -34.71 -6.64 2.79
CA ASP A 189 -35.10 -7.60 1.76
C ASP A 189 -34.40 -8.95 1.94
N TYR A 190 -33.18 -8.95 2.49
CA TYR A 190 -32.38 -10.14 2.81
C TYR A 190 -32.41 -10.54 4.29
N ARG A 191 -33.33 -9.99 5.08
CA ARG A 191 -33.28 -10.09 6.55
C ARG A 191 -33.24 -11.53 7.07
N ASN A 192 -34.11 -12.40 6.56
CA ASN A 192 -34.24 -13.76 7.10
C ASN A 192 -32.96 -14.58 6.82
N GLU A 193 -32.40 -14.39 5.63
CA GLU A 193 -31.19 -15.07 5.18
C GLU A 193 -29.97 -14.55 5.93
N LEU A 194 -29.88 -13.22 6.13
CA LEU A 194 -28.84 -12.59 6.94
C LEU A 194 -28.89 -13.08 8.39
N GLU A 195 -30.06 -13.11 9.02
CA GLU A 195 -30.23 -13.59 10.40
C GLU A 195 -29.81 -15.08 10.52
N ALA A 196 -30.15 -15.92 9.54
CA ALA A 196 -29.72 -17.33 9.52
C ALA A 196 -28.20 -17.51 9.45
N MET A 197 -27.48 -16.53 8.91
CA MET A 197 -26.01 -16.51 8.83
C MET A 197 -25.36 -15.74 9.99
N GLY A 198 -26.12 -15.36 11.02
CA GLY A 198 -25.60 -14.59 12.15
C GLY A 198 -25.39 -13.11 11.87
N LEU A 199 -26.09 -12.55 10.89
CA LEU A 199 -26.14 -11.11 10.63
C LEU A 199 -27.51 -10.55 11.03
N GLU A 200 -27.57 -9.86 12.17
CA GLU A 200 -28.83 -9.35 12.72
C GLU A 200 -28.97 -7.85 12.49
N LEU A 201 -30.13 -7.42 11.97
CA LEU A 201 -30.48 -6.01 11.85
C LEU A 201 -31.17 -5.50 13.12
N ASP A 202 -30.62 -4.44 13.72
CA ASP A 202 -31.24 -3.76 14.85
C ASP A 202 -32.32 -2.73 14.42
N ALA A 203 -32.93 -2.09 15.42
CA ALA A 203 -33.98 -1.09 15.22
C ALA A 203 -33.49 0.17 14.49
N ASP A 204 -32.20 0.49 14.61
CA ASP A 204 -31.56 1.65 13.98
C ASP A 204 -31.01 1.33 12.58
N ASN A 205 -31.23 0.10 12.12
CA ASN A 205 -30.78 -0.51 10.87
C ASN A 205 -29.28 -0.78 10.79
N TYR A 206 -28.59 -0.89 11.93
CA TYR A 206 -27.23 -1.42 11.96
C TYR A 206 -27.24 -2.94 11.96
N LEU A 207 -26.22 -3.50 11.35
CA LEU A 207 -26.02 -4.93 11.23
C LEU A 207 -24.99 -5.41 12.25
N HIS A 208 -25.39 -6.32 13.12
CA HIS A 208 -24.56 -6.96 14.14
C HIS A 208 -24.20 -8.37 13.70
N ILE A 209 -22.99 -8.81 14.06
CA ILE A 209 -22.51 -10.14 13.68
C ILE A 209 -22.42 -11.01 14.93
N ASP A 210 -23.17 -12.11 14.93
CA ASP A 210 -22.88 -13.27 15.77
C ASP A 210 -21.81 -14.13 15.08
N ARG A 211 -20.57 -14.03 15.58
CA ARG A 211 -19.43 -14.74 15.01
C ARG A 211 -19.55 -16.26 15.13
N ASN A 212 -20.24 -16.76 16.14
CA ASN A 212 -20.38 -18.21 16.32
C ASN A 212 -21.35 -18.76 15.28
N LEU A 213 -22.52 -18.11 15.14
CA LEU A 213 -23.52 -18.51 14.15
C LEU A 213 -23.00 -18.35 12.71
N LEU A 214 -22.23 -17.29 12.43
CA LEU A 214 -21.57 -17.10 11.15
C LEU A 214 -20.52 -18.18 10.85
N TYR A 215 -19.76 -18.62 11.85
CA TYR A 215 -18.80 -19.71 11.71
C TYR A 215 -19.52 -21.04 11.44
N ASP A 216 -20.61 -21.32 12.14
CA ASP A 216 -21.44 -22.51 11.92
C ASP A 216 -22.03 -22.50 10.50
N ALA A 217 -22.60 -21.38 10.06
CA ALA A 217 -23.13 -21.22 8.70
C ALA A 217 -22.04 -21.36 7.62
N ALA A 218 -20.80 -20.96 7.92
CA ALA A 218 -19.67 -21.06 7.00
C ALA A 218 -19.06 -22.46 6.91
N THR A 219 -19.33 -23.32 7.90
CA THR A 219 -18.85 -24.71 7.94
C THR A 219 -19.94 -25.74 7.64
N ALA A 220 -21.20 -25.28 7.49
CA ALA A 220 -22.34 -26.11 7.12
C ALA A 220 -22.23 -26.69 5.70
N GLU A 221 -22.94 -27.79 5.44
CA GLU A 221 -22.94 -28.45 4.12
C GLU A 221 -23.52 -27.56 3.01
N ASP A 222 -24.43 -26.66 3.36
CA ASP A 222 -25.09 -25.69 2.48
C ASP A 222 -24.42 -24.31 2.45
N ALA A 223 -23.19 -24.19 2.99
CA ALA A 223 -22.47 -22.93 3.06
C ALA A 223 -22.35 -22.24 1.70
N GLN A 224 -22.21 -23.00 0.61
CA GLN A 224 -22.11 -22.44 -0.74
C GLN A 224 -23.39 -21.69 -1.17
N ASP A 225 -24.57 -22.19 -0.80
CA ASP A 225 -25.85 -21.56 -1.10
C ASP A 225 -26.03 -20.29 -0.24
N ASN A 226 -25.66 -20.37 1.05
CA ASN A 226 -25.63 -19.23 1.96
C ASN A 226 -24.72 -18.09 1.43
N PHE A 227 -23.55 -18.42 0.87
CA PHE A 227 -22.66 -17.43 0.26
C PHE A 227 -23.14 -16.88 -1.07
N ALA A 228 -23.93 -17.64 -1.84
CA ALA A 228 -24.57 -17.11 -3.04
C ALA A 228 -25.52 -15.96 -2.66
N ILE A 229 -26.27 -16.11 -1.56
CA ILE A 229 -27.16 -15.07 -1.05
C ILE A 229 -26.38 -13.85 -0.54
N LEU A 230 -25.30 -14.05 0.24
CA LEU A 230 -24.44 -12.93 0.67
C LEU A 230 -23.82 -12.16 -0.50
N ASN A 231 -23.45 -12.87 -1.58
CA ASN A 231 -22.97 -12.21 -2.79
C ASN A 231 -24.07 -11.39 -3.47
N GLN A 232 -25.30 -11.90 -3.55
CA GLN A 232 -26.43 -11.13 -4.08
C GLN A 232 -26.74 -9.89 -3.24
N PHE A 233 -26.69 -10.01 -1.91
CA PHE A 233 -26.82 -8.88 -0.99
C PHE A 233 -25.73 -7.83 -1.25
N LYS A 234 -24.47 -8.25 -1.30
CA LYS A 234 -23.32 -7.39 -1.60
C LYS A 234 -23.47 -6.69 -2.95
N ASP A 235 -23.88 -7.41 -4.00
CA ASP A 235 -24.02 -6.86 -5.34
C ASP A 235 -25.18 -5.86 -5.42
N THR A 236 -26.28 -6.12 -4.71
CA THR A 236 -27.42 -5.20 -4.60
C THR A 236 -27.05 -3.93 -3.82
N LEU A 237 -26.31 -4.06 -2.71
CA LEU A 237 -25.76 -2.91 -1.98
C LEU A 237 -24.83 -2.07 -2.87
N ASN A 238 -23.92 -2.72 -3.61
CA ASN A 238 -23.01 -2.04 -4.52
C ASN A 238 -23.76 -1.30 -5.64
N SER A 239 -24.83 -1.89 -6.18
CA SER A 239 -25.66 -1.24 -7.18
C SER A 239 -26.32 0.03 -6.63
N LYS A 240 -26.86 -0.02 -5.41
CA LYS A 240 -27.44 1.15 -4.74
C LYS A 240 -26.40 2.21 -4.38
N ALA A 241 -25.21 1.81 -3.98
CA ALA A 241 -24.12 2.73 -3.70
C ALA A 241 -23.63 3.42 -4.99
N ALA A 242 -23.58 2.68 -6.11
CA ALA A 242 -23.26 3.23 -7.42
C ALA A 242 -24.33 4.23 -7.89
N GLU A 243 -25.62 3.94 -7.69
CA GLU A 243 -26.72 4.87 -7.96
C GLU A 243 -26.55 6.18 -7.18
N ALA A 244 -26.18 6.10 -5.89
CA ALA A 244 -25.89 7.26 -5.06
C ALA A 244 -24.65 8.05 -5.51
N SER A 245 -23.65 7.37 -6.06
CA SER A 245 -22.45 8.01 -6.62
C SER A 245 -22.74 8.72 -7.95
N ILE A 246 -23.65 8.18 -8.78
CA ILE A 246 -24.03 8.76 -10.08
C ILE A 246 -24.85 10.05 -9.89
N ASP A 247 -25.82 10.05 -8.96
CA ASP A 247 -26.65 11.21 -8.66
C ASP A 247 -26.64 11.55 -7.16
N PRO A 248 -25.52 12.10 -6.65
CA PRO A 248 -25.40 12.43 -5.24
C PRO A 248 -26.40 13.50 -4.82
N MET A 249 -26.91 14.32 -5.76
CA MET A 249 -27.93 15.31 -5.47
C MET A 249 -29.24 14.69 -5.00
N ASN A 250 -29.56 13.44 -5.38
CA ASN A 250 -30.75 12.76 -4.86
C ASN A 250 -30.64 12.38 -3.37
N TYR A 251 -29.43 12.41 -2.81
CA TYR A 251 -29.12 11.93 -1.47
C TYR A 251 -28.73 13.05 -0.49
N VAL A 252 -28.56 14.30 -0.97
CA VAL A 252 -28.24 15.46 -0.12
C VAL A 252 -29.43 16.39 0.07
N ASN A 253 -29.41 17.16 1.16
CA ASN A 253 -30.42 18.18 1.42
C ASN A 253 -30.24 19.38 0.46
N LYS A 254 -31.22 19.58 -0.42
CA LYS A 254 -31.23 20.64 -1.43
C LYS A 254 -31.71 21.97 -0.82
N ILE A 255 -30.90 22.61 0.03
CA ILE A 255 -31.18 23.97 0.51
C ILE A 255 -30.59 24.96 -0.49
N ILE A 256 -31.44 25.78 -1.12
CA ILE A 256 -31.01 26.84 -2.03
C ILE A 256 -31.23 28.17 -1.34
N VAL A 257 -30.15 28.90 -1.09
CA VAL A 257 -30.17 30.28 -0.59
C VAL A 257 -29.83 31.22 -1.74
N ALA A 258 -30.71 32.18 -2.03
CA ALA A 258 -30.47 33.18 -3.07
C ALA A 258 -30.63 34.59 -2.48
N TYR A 259 -29.60 35.42 -2.62
CA TYR A 259 -29.68 36.84 -2.32
C TYR A 259 -30.37 37.57 -3.47
N LYS A 260 -31.57 38.09 -3.21
CA LYS A 260 -32.30 38.92 -4.19
C LYS A 260 -31.81 40.36 -4.10
N ASN A 261 -31.60 41.00 -5.24
CA ASN A 261 -31.35 42.45 -5.30
C ASN A 261 -32.62 43.21 -4.89
N PRO A 262 -32.62 43.98 -3.78
CA PRO A 262 -33.79 44.71 -3.33
C PRO A 262 -34.32 45.67 -4.41
N GLY A 263 -35.64 45.66 -4.65
CA GLY A 263 -36.28 46.54 -5.64
C GLY A 263 -36.30 46.02 -7.08
N HIS A 264 -35.65 44.88 -7.37
CA HIS A 264 -35.70 44.22 -8.68
C HIS A 264 -36.15 42.76 -8.58
N ASN A 265 -37.07 42.34 -9.44
CA ASN A 265 -37.56 40.95 -9.48
C ASN A 265 -36.88 40.17 -10.62
N PHE A 266 -35.65 39.73 -10.38
CA PHE A 266 -34.95 38.83 -11.30
C PHE A 266 -35.24 37.37 -10.96
N ALA A 267 -35.28 36.52 -11.99
CA ALA A 267 -35.28 35.08 -11.79
C ALA A 267 -33.99 34.67 -11.05
N THR A 268 -34.12 33.79 -10.05
CA THR A 268 -32.96 33.31 -9.30
C THR A 268 -32.01 32.54 -10.22
N PRO A 269 -30.68 32.72 -10.11
CA PRO A 269 -29.72 32.08 -11.02
C PRO A 269 -29.73 30.54 -10.98
N TYR A 270 -30.31 29.94 -9.93
CA TYR A 270 -30.41 28.49 -9.75
C TYR A 270 -31.74 27.89 -10.23
N ILE A 271 -32.60 28.67 -10.91
CA ILE A 271 -33.96 28.25 -11.26
C ILE A 271 -33.97 27.14 -12.33
N THR A 272 -32.94 27.07 -13.18
CA THR A 272 -32.84 26.11 -14.30
C THR A 272 -32.17 24.80 -13.91
N SER A 273 -31.27 24.80 -12.91
CA SER A 273 -30.66 23.60 -12.37
C SER A 273 -30.03 23.86 -11.00
N ILE A 274 -30.23 22.94 -10.06
CA ILE A 274 -29.62 22.95 -8.73
C ILE A 274 -28.10 22.78 -8.85
N TYR A 275 -27.63 22.08 -9.88
CA TYR A 275 -26.20 21.91 -10.18
C TYR A 275 -25.50 23.22 -10.54
N SER A 276 -26.22 24.20 -11.09
CA SER A 276 -25.66 25.53 -11.39
C SER A 276 -25.23 26.27 -10.10
N GLY A 277 -25.82 25.94 -8.95
CA GLY A 277 -25.41 26.48 -7.66
C GLY A 277 -24.05 25.97 -7.17
N MET A 278 -23.71 24.72 -7.45
CA MET A 278 -22.44 24.13 -7.03
C MET A 278 -21.24 24.60 -7.86
N MET A 279 -21.46 25.09 -9.08
CA MET A 279 -20.39 25.64 -9.92
C MET A 279 -19.98 27.07 -9.52
N LEU A 280 -20.77 27.74 -8.71
CA LEU A 280 -20.53 29.11 -8.24
C LEU A 280 -20.08 29.12 -6.77
N ASP A 281 -18.98 28.41 -6.47
CA ASP A 281 -18.38 28.38 -5.12
C ASP A 281 -17.35 29.52 -4.88
N ARG A 282 -17.30 30.52 -5.77
CA ARG A 282 -16.47 31.71 -5.58
C ARG A 282 -17.27 32.97 -5.83
N TYR A 283 -17.33 33.81 -4.80
CA TYR A 283 -17.58 35.24 -4.97
C TYR A 283 -16.48 35.80 -5.87
N CYS A 284 -16.88 36.42 -7.00
CA CYS A 284 -16.05 37.37 -7.72
C CYS A 284 -16.26 38.77 -7.12
#